data_AF-A0A1H7JAA2-F1
#
_entry.id   AF-A0A1H7JAA2-F1
#
_cell.length_a   1.000
_cell.length_b   1.000
_cell.length_c   1.000
_cell.angle_alpha   90.00
_cell.angle_beta   90.00
_cell.angle_gamma   90.00
#
_symmetry.space_group_name_H-M   'P 1'
#
loop_
_entity.id
_entity.type
_entity.pdbx_description
1 polymer ?
#
loop_
_entity_poly.entity_id
_entity_poly.type
_entity_poly.pdbx_seq_one_letter_code
_entity_poly.pdbx_strand_id
1 'polypeptide(L)' 'MPADDFLTPAFVLFVGGFVAAMFFFGALLASVAGGGSDIVNGLAFALAGLGGLFLVAGVVGAGVLKLLRDD' A
#
# COMPACT_ATOMS: atom_id res chain seq x y z
N MET A 1 -17.90 18.52 10.85
CA MET A 1 -18.27 17.21 10.28
C MET A 1 -17.43 16.16 10.97
N PRO A 2 -18.03 15.06 11.43
CA PRO A 2 -17.30 13.93 12.00
C PRO A 2 -16.39 13.30 10.93
N ALA A 3 -15.18 12.85 11.31
CA ALA A 3 -14.11 12.46 10.37
C ALA A 3 -14.45 11.19 9.55
N ASP A 4 -15.38 10.41 10.07
CA ASP A 4 -16.02 9.22 9.54
C ASP A 4 -16.81 9.48 8.25
N ASP A 5 -17.27 10.71 8.00
CA ASP A 5 -17.98 11.05 6.75
C ASP A 5 -17.12 10.85 5.48
N PHE A 6 -15.78 10.89 5.60
CA PHE A 6 -14.85 10.71 4.49
C PHE A 6 -14.38 9.25 4.29
N LEU A 7 -14.64 8.37 5.26
CA LEU A 7 -14.18 6.97 5.25
C LEU A 7 -15.11 6.09 4.39
N THR A 8 -14.99 6.24 3.08
CA THR A 8 -15.67 5.36 2.11
C THR A 8 -14.77 4.18 1.71
N PRO A 9 -15.34 3.01 1.35
CA PRO A 9 -14.56 1.88 0.85
C PRO A 9 -13.68 2.25 -0.35
N ALA A 10 -14.20 3.09 -1.26
CA ALA A 10 -13.46 3.57 -2.42
C ALA A 10 -12.26 4.44 -2.02
N PHE A 11 -12.42 5.32 -1.03
CA PHE A 11 -11.33 6.14 -0.51
C PHE A 11 -10.24 5.27 0.14
N VAL A 12 -10.62 4.27 0.93
CA VAL A 12 -9.66 3.36 1.58
C VAL A 12 -8.89 2.52 0.55
N LEU A 13 -9.56 2.02 -0.49
CA LEU A 13 -8.88 1.33 -1.61
C LEU A 13 -7.90 2.26 -2.33
N PHE A 14 -8.31 3.51 -2.58
CA PHE A 14 -7.46 4.49 -3.25
C PHE A 14 -6.20 4.80 -2.43
N VAL A 15 -6.36 5.10 -1.13
CA VAL A 15 -5.22 5.41 -0.26
C VAL A 15 -4.29 4.20 -0.14
N GLY A 16 -4.83 3.00 0.10
CA GLY A 16 -4.03 1.78 0.19
C GLY A 16 -3.28 1.47 -1.11
N GLY A 17 -3.95 1.58 -2.25
CA GLY A 17 -3.34 1.38 -3.57
C GLY A 17 -2.30 2.44 -3.91
N PHE A 18 -2.54 3.71 -3.60
CA PHE A 18 -1.61 4.80 -3.83
C PHE A 18 -0.32 4.63 -3.00
N VAL A 19 -0.47 4.36 -1.70
CA VAL A 19 0.68 4.14 -0.81
C VAL A 19 1.46 2.90 -1.27
N ALA A 20 0.78 1.81 -1.62
CA ALA A 20 1.43 0.63 -2.16
C ALA A 20 2.23 0.93 -3.44
N ALA A 21 1.65 1.70 -4.36
CA ALA A 21 2.32 2.11 -5.60
C ALA A 21 3.58 2.94 -5.34
N MET A 22 3.55 3.86 -4.36
CA MET A 22 4.73 4.64 -3.96
C MET A 22 5.87 3.74 -3.45
N PHE A 23 5.55 2.74 -2.63
CA PHE A 23 6.54 1.78 -2.14
C PHE A 23 7.10 0.87 -3.23
N PHE A 24 6.24 0.36 -4.12
CA PHE A 24 6.69 -0.43 -5.27
C PHE A 24 7.55 0.37 -6.22
N PHE A 25 7.19 1.63 -6.46
CA PHE A 25 8.02 2.54 -7.25
C PHE A 25 9.39 2.76 -6.61
N GLY A 26 9.44 3.00 -5.29
CA GLY A 26 10.70 3.07 -4.55
C GLY A 26 11.52 1.79 -4.63
N ALA A 27 10.88 0.62 -4.56
CA ALA A 27 11.54 -0.67 -4.71
C ALA A 27 12.18 -0.84 -6.09
N LEU A 28 11.48 -0.42 -7.16
CA LEU A 28 12.02 -0.43 -8.51
C LEU A 28 13.23 0.49 -8.65
N LEU A 29 13.15 1.72 -8.11
CA LEU A 29 14.28 2.65 -8.13
C LEU A 29 15.49 2.08 -7.38
N ALA A 30 15.28 1.49 -6.20
CA ALA A 30 16.35 0.83 -5.45
C ALA A 30 16.95 -0.35 -6.23
N SER A 31 16.12 -1.18 -6.85
CA SER A 31 16.59 -2.30 -7.69
C SER A 31 17.45 -1.85 -8.86
N VAL A 32 17.10 -0.75 -9.52
CA VAL A 32 17.85 -0.22 -10.67
C VAL A 32 19.13 0.49 -10.21
N ALA A 33 19.06 1.28 -9.13
CA ALA A 33 20.20 2.03 -8.61
C ALA A 33 21.23 1.16 -7.88
N GLY A 34 20.83 -0.02 -7.39
CA GLY A 34 21.67 -0.87 -6.54
C GLY A 34 22.91 -1.47 -7.20
N GLY A 35 22.94 -1.58 -8.54
CA GLY A 35 24.13 -2.01 -9.29
C GLY A 35 24.72 -3.36 -8.85
N GLY A 36 23.90 -4.26 -8.29
CA GLY A 36 24.32 -5.57 -7.76
C GLY A 36 24.68 -5.61 -6.28
N SER A 37 24.52 -4.51 -5.53
CA SER A 37 24.69 -4.50 -4.07
C SER A 37 23.57 -5.27 -3.36
N ASP A 38 23.94 -6.31 -2.61
CA ASP A 38 23.00 -7.12 -1.83
C ASP A 38 22.22 -6.31 -0.79
N ILE A 39 22.86 -5.28 -0.21
CA ILE A 39 22.21 -4.39 0.77
C ILE A 39 21.08 -3.61 0.09
N VAL A 40 21.32 -3.09 -1.12
CA VAL A 40 20.32 -2.32 -1.86
C VAL A 40 19.21 -3.22 -2.39
N ASN A 41 19.54 -4.46 -2.78
CA ASN A 41 18.54 -5.47 -3.12
C ASN A 41 17.66 -5.80 -1.91
N GLY A 42 18.24 -5.96 -0.72
CA GLY A 42 17.50 -6.15 0.53
C GLY A 42 16.54 -4.98 0.82
N LEU A 43 16.98 -3.74 0.60
CA LEU A 43 16.12 -2.56 0.69
C LEU A 43 14.97 -2.59 -0.34
N ALA A 44 15.25 -2.96 -1.59
CA ALA A 44 14.22 -3.08 -2.62
C ALA A 44 13.15 -4.11 -2.24
N PHE A 45 13.55 -5.28 -1.71
CA PHE A 45 12.61 -6.28 -1.21
C PHE A 45 11.81 -5.79 0.00
N ALA A 46 12.43 -5.06 0.93
CA ALA A 46 11.74 -4.49 2.07
C ALA A 46 10.68 -3.47 1.63
N LEU A 47 11.02 -2.58 0.69
CA LEU A 47 10.08 -1.61 0.11
C LEU A 47 8.94 -2.32 -0.62
N ALA A 48 9.22 -3.35 -1.42
CA ALA A 48 8.19 -4.15 -2.08
C ALA A 48 7.28 -4.85 -1.06
N GLY A 49 7.84 -5.41 0.01
CA GLY A 49 7.07 -6.03 1.09
C GLY A 49 6.14 -5.05 1.80
N LEU A 50 6.63 -3.84 2.09
CA LEU A 50 5.81 -2.76 2.64
C LEU A 50 4.69 -2.36 1.69
N GLY A 51 4.99 -2.20 0.40
CA GLY A 51 3.97 -1.93 -0.62
C GLY A 51 2.88 -3.00 -0.66
N GLY A 52 3.26 -4.28 -0.62
CA GLY A 52 2.32 -5.39 -0.54
C GLY A 52 1.46 -5.35 0.72
N LEU A 53 2.05 -5.04 1.88
CA LEU A 53 1.32 -4.87 3.15
C LEU A 53 0.26 -3.77 3.07
N PHE A 54 0.60 -2.60 2.53
CA PHE A 54 -0.35 -1.50 2.38
C PHE A 54 -1.47 -1.84 1.38
N LEU A 55 -1.16 -2.58 0.32
CA LEU A 55 -2.17 -3.05 -0.63
C LEU A 55 -3.17 -4.00 0.04
N VAL A 56 -2.67 -5.00 0.78
CA VAL A 56 -3.50 -5.94 1.53
C VAL A 56 -4.34 -5.22 2.56
N ALA A 57 -3.74 -4.31 3.35
CA ALA A 57 -4.45 -3.53 4.34
C ALA A 57 -5.56 -2.66 3.73
N GLY A 58 -5.30 -2.03 2.58
CA GLY A 58 -6.31 -1.26 1.84
C GLY A 58 -7.48 -2.11 1.36
N VAL A 59 -7.20 -3.28 0.76
CA VAL A 59 -8.23 -4.21 0.27
C VAL A 59 -9.06 -4.74 1.43
N VAL A 60 -8.41 -5.20 2.51
CA VAL A 60 -9.09 -5.73 3.70
C VAL A 60 -9.92 -4.63 4.37
N GLY A 61 -9.35 -3.44 4.60
CA GLY A 61 -10.05 -2.32 5.25
C GLY A 61 -11.28 -1.88 4.46
N ALA A 62 -11.20 -1.80 3.13
CA ALA A 62 -12.34 -1.48 2.30
C ALA A 62 -13.40 -2.59 2.28
N GLY A 63 -12.97 -3.87 2.28
CA GLY A 63 -13.87 -5.01 2.38
C GLY A 63 -14.66 -5.01 3.69
N VAL A 64 -13.98 -4.74 4.81
CA VAL A 64 -14.60 -4.63 6.14
C VAL A 64 -15.59 -3.46 6.18
N LEU A 65 -15.22 -2.28 5.67
CA LEU A 65 -16.12 -1.12 5.60
C LEU A 65 -17.35 -1.38 4.74
N LYS A 66 -17.20 -2.13 3.65
CA LYS A 66 -18.34 -2.52 2.82
C LYS A 66 -19.28 -3.45 3.58
N LEU A 67 -18.74 -4.49 4.23
CA LEU A 67 -19.53 -5.45 5.01
C LEU A 67 -20.33 -4.75 6.12
N LEU A 68 -19.68 -3.88 6.90
CA LEU A 68 -20.31 -3.16 8.01
C LEU A 68 -21.39 -2.15 7.58
N ARG A 69 -21.44 -1.78 6.30
CA ARG A 69 -22.37 -0.77 5.78
C ARG A 69 -23.55 -1.39 5.01
N ASP A 70 -23.41 -2.64 4.59
CA ASP A 70 -24.46 -3.41 3.92
C ASP A 70 -25.37 -4.15 4.95
N ASP A 71 -24.94 -4.28 6.22
CA ASP A 71 -25.71 -4.77 7.38
C ASP A 71 -26.52 -3.65 8.08
#